data_AF-A0A970LBT3-F1
#
_entry.id   AF-A0A970LBT3-F1
#
_cell.length_a   1.000
_cell.length_b   1.000
_cell.length_c   1.000
_cell.angle_alpha   90.00
_cell.angle_beta   90.00
_cell.angle_gamma   90.00
#
_symmetry.space_group_name_H-M   'P 1'
#
loop_
_entity.id
_entity.type
_entity.pdbx_description
1 polymer ?
#
loop_
_entity_poly.entity_id
_entity_poly.type
_entity_poly.pdbx_seq_one_letter_code
_entity_poly.pdbx_strand_id
1 'polypeptide(L)' 'MRGIAMKQFLKTNRFLSLLGILLLIGFIIRLWADYYKYSNSITSEPFYVFVIGRSLELLLPSIICFIAAAYYKNKDIS' A
#
# COMPACT_ATOMS: atom_id res chain seq x y z
N MET A 1 -18.02 7.47 27.84
CA MET A 1 -17.48 8.12 26.62
C MET A 1 -16.16 7.49 26.12
N ARG A 2 -15.21 7.10 26.98
CA ARG A 2 -13.91 6.48 26.55
C ARG A 2 -14.02 5.18 25.75
N GLY A 3 -14.95 4.28 26.08
CA GLY A 3 -15.07 2.97 25.42
C GLY A 3 -15.57 3.00 23.97
N ILE A 4 -16.29 4.06 23.57
CA ILE A 4 -16.80 4.21 22.18
C ILE A 4 -15.67 4.70 21.28
N ALA A 5 -14.87 5.64 21.75
CA ALA A 5 -13.70 6.16 21.03
C ALA A 5 -12.70 5.03 20.72
N MET A 6 -12.37 4.19 21.71
CA MET A 6 -11.41 3.08 21.54
C MET A 6 -11.84 2.05 20.47
N LYS A 7 -13.14 1.70 20.42
CA LYS A 7 -13.65 0.81 19.37
C LYS A 7 -13.57 1.43 17.97
N GLN A 8 -13.75 2.75 17.87
CA GLN A 8 -13.67 3.46 16.60
C GLN A 8 -12.22 3.56 16.10
N PHE A 9 -11.25 3.77 16.99
CA PHE A 9 -9.82 3.76 16.66
C PHE A 9 -9.32 2.38 16.17
N LEU A 10 -9.70 1.29 16.85
CA LEU A 10 -9.35 -0.07 16.42
C LEU A 10 -9.92 -0.42 15.04
N LYS A 11 -11.14 0.05 14.73
CA LYS A 11 -11.77 -0.13 13.42
C LYS A 11 -11.02 0.63 12.32
N THR A 12 -10.62 1.88 12.59
CA THR A 12 -9.85 2.73 11.67
C THR A 12 -8.46 2.15 11.39
N ASN A 13 -7.73 1.73 12.42
CA ASN A 13 -6.40 1.11 12.27
C ASN A 13 -6.45 -0.18 11.43
N ARG A 14 -7.44 -1.04 11.70
CA ARG A 14 -7.66 -2.27 10.91
C ARG A 14 -8.01 -1.96 9.46
N PHE A 15 -8.81 -0.92 9.21
CA PHE A 15 -9.17 -0.47 7.86
C PHE A 15 -7.96 0.06 7.08
N LEU A 16 -7.15 0.93 7.69
CA LEU A 16 -5.90 1.46 7.10
C LEU A 16 -4.93 0.32 6.76
N SER A 17 -4.78 -0.65 7.66
CA SER A 17 -3.93 -1.82 7.44
C SER A 17 -4.43 -2.69 6.28
N LEU A 18 -5.74 -2.93 6.20
CA LEU A 18 -6.35 -3.69 5.10
C LEU A 18 -6.20 -2.97 3.76
N LEU A 19 -6.40 -1.65 3.72
CA LEU A 19 -6.15 -0.84 2.52
C LEU A 19 -4.68 -0.89 2.10
N GLY A 20 -3.75 -0.77 3.05
CA GLY A 20 -2.32 -0.89 2.79
C GLY A 20 -1.95 -2.23 2.15
N ILE A 21 -2.48 -3.33 2.70
CA ILE A 21 -2.29 -4.68 2.16
C ILE A 21 -2.89 -4.80 0.75
N LEU A 22 -4.11 -4.29 0.53
CA LEU A 22 -4.77 -4.34 -0.78
C LEU A 22 -3.95 -3.60 -1.85
N LEU A 23 -3.44 -2.41 -1.52
CA LEU A 23 -2.58 -1.62 -2.41
C LEU A 23 -1.27 -2.34 -2.71
N LEU A 24 -0.67 -3.00 -1.72
CA LEU A 24 0.55 -3.79 -1.89
C LEU A 24 0.33 -5.00 -2.81
N ILE A 25 -0.78 -5.73 -2.62
CA ILE A 25 -1.16 -6.84 -3.50
C ILE A 25 -1.40 -6.33 -4.92
N GLY A 26 -2.12 -5.21 -5.05
CA GLY A 26 -2.35 -4.55 -6.34
C GLY A 26 -1.04 -4.17 -7.04
N PHE A 27 -0.06 -3.64 -6.30
CA PHE A 27 1.27 -3.34 -6.82
C PHE A 27 1.95 -4.60 -7.37
N ILE A 28 1.97 -5.70 -6.61
CA ILE A 28 2.62 -6.95 -7.03
C ILE A 28 1.99 -7.49 -8.32
N ILE A 29 0.65 -7.55 -8.38
CA ILE A 29 -0.07 -8.05 -9.56
C ILE A 29 0.20 -7.17 -10.78
N ARG A 30 0.14 -5.84 -10.61
CA ARG A 30 0.37 -4.89 -11.71
C ARG A 30 1.80 -4.97 -12.23
N LEU A 31 2.77 -5.05 -11.31
CA LEU A 31 4.19 -5.16 -11.64
C LEU A 31 4.49 -6.46 -12.40
N TRP A 32 3.88 -7.58 -11.99
CA TRP A 32 3.97 -8.84 -12.71
C TRP A 32 3.37 -8.78 -14.11
N ALA A 33 2.21 -8.13 -14.28
CA ALA A 33 1.60 -7.94 -15.58
C ALA A 33 2.47 -7.05 -16.49
N ASP A 34 3.03 -5.97 -15.95
CA ASP A 34 3.97 -5.11 -16.67
C ASP A 34 5.24 -5.88 -17.05
N TYR A 35 5.77 -6.72 -16.17
CA TYR A 35 6.93 -7.58 -16.47
C TYR A 35 6.64 -8.58 -17.58
N TYR A 36 5.48 -9.25 -17.53
CA TYR A 36 5.09 -10.20 -18.56
C TYR A 36 4.92 -9.51 -19.92
N LYS A 37 4.32 -8.32 -19.94
CA LYS A 37 4.21 -7.52 -21.17
C LYS A 37 5.59 -7.11 -21.68
N TYR A 38 6.44 -6.60 -20.78
CA TYR A 38 7.80 -6.19 -21.07
C TYR A 38 8.62 -7.32 -21.71
N SER A 39 8.65 -8.50 -21.08
CA SER A 39 9.39 -9.67 -21.54
C SER A 39 8.95 -10.21 -22.90
N ASN A 40 7.69 -9.96 -23.29
CA ASN A 40 7.13 -10.42 -24.55
C ASN A 40 7.08 -9.33 -25.63
N SER A 41 7.66 -8.15 -25.34
CA SER A 41 7.64 -7.00 -26.24
C SER A 41 9.06 -6.59 -26.60
N ILE A 42 9.28 -6.18 -27.86
CA ILE A 42 10.53 -5.56 -28.27
C ILE A 42 10.48 -4.11 -27.81
N THR A 43 10.90 -3.87 -26.57
CA THR A 43 10.92 -2.54 -25.95
C THR A 43 12.35 -2.08 -25.73
N SER A 44 12.63 -0.82 -26.08
CA SER A 44 13.95 -0.19 -25.87
C SER A 44 14.09 0.45 -24.49
N GLU A 45 12.97 0.66 -23.80
CA GLU A 45 12.91 1.30 -22.49
C GLU A 45 13.32 0.29 -21.42
N PRO A 46 14.10 0.66 -20.40
CA PRO A 46 14.47 -0.26 -19.36
C PRO A 46 13.31 -0.49 -18.36
N PHE A 47 13.13 -1.75 -17.92
CA PHE A 47 12.02 -2.16 -17.04
C PHE A 47 11.89 -1.33 -15.75
N TYR A 48 12.99 -0.79 -15.22
CA TYR A 48 12.97 0.01 -13.97
C TYR A 48 12.04 1.24 -14.06
N VAL A 49 11.78 1.77 -15.26
CA VAL A 49 10.87 2.91 -15.45
C VAL A 49 9.44 2.54 -15.01
N PHE A 50 8.98 1.34 -15.40
CA PHE A 50 7.69 0.81 -14.97
C PHE A 50 7.67 0.55 -13.46
N VAL A 51 8.77 0.01 -12.90
CA VAL A 51 8.89 -0.23 -11.46
C VAL A 51 8.74 1.08 -10.67
N ILE A 52 9.42 2.15 -11.08
CA ILE A 52 9.35 3.46 -10.41
C ILE A 52 7.94 4.04 -10.52
N GLY A 53 7.35 4.04 -11.72
CA GLY A 53 5.99 4.54 -11.93
C GLY A 53 4.97 3.84 -11.04
N ARG A 54 4.98 2.49 -11.04
CA ARG A 54 4.08 1.69 -10.18
C ARG A 54 4.37 1.86 -8.70
N SER A 55 5.62 2.09 -8.33
CA SER A 55 6.00 2.31 -6.93
C SER A 55 5.39 3.62 -6.41
N LEU A 56 5.40 4.68 -7.21
CA LEU A 56 4.76 5.95 -6.83
C LEU A 56 3.23 5.83 -6.78
N GLU A 57 2.63 5.08 -7.70
CA GLU A 57 1.17 4.92 -7.79
C GLU A 57 0.56 4.04 -6.68
N LEU A 58 1.24 2.96 -6.27
CA LEU A 58 0.64 1.92 -5.41
C LEU A 58 1.46 1.63 -4.16
N LEU A 59 2.79 1.53 -4.28
CA LEU A 59 3.66 1.20 -3.16
C LEU A 59 3.74 2.36 -2.16
N LEU A 60 3.90 3.59 -2.64
CA LEU A 60 3.99 4.77 -1.79
C LEU A 60 2.69 5.04 -1.00
N PRO A 61 1.49 5.00 -1.61
CA PRO A 61 0.23 5.04 -0.86
C PRO A 61 0.07 3.90 0.15
N SER A 62 0.50 2.67 -0.21
CA SER A 62 0.49 1.53 0.72
C SER A 62 1.33 1.80 1.97
N ILE A 63 2.55 2.33 1.79
CA ILE A 63 3.45 2.69 2.89
C ILE A 63 2.81 3.77 3.77
N ILE A 64 2.19 4.81 3.17
CA ILE A 64 1.48 5.86 3.93
C ILE A 64 0.36 5.26 4.77
N CYS A 65 -0.43 4.32 4.24
CA CYS A 65 -1.47 3.62 4.99
C CYS A 65 -0.90 2.86 6.20
N PHE A 66 0.23 2.16 6.04
CA PHE A 66 0.88 1.43 7.13
C PHE A 66 1.46 2.37 8.20
N ILE A 67 2.09 3.47 7.79
CA ILE A 67 2.62 4.47 8.73
C ILE A 67 1.47 5.09 9.53
N ALA A 68 0.38 5.47 8.87
CA ALA A 68 -0.80 6.00 9.53
C ALA A 68 -1.41 4.98 10.52
N ALA A 69 -1.56 3.72 10.11
CA ALA A 69 -2.00 2.63 10.97
C ALA A 69 -1.11 2.48 12.23
N ALA A 70 0.21 2.50 12.06
CA ALA A 70 1.16 2.42 13.16
C ALA A 70 1.10 3.64 14.10
N TYR A 71 0.95 4.85 13.55
CA TYR A 71 0.82 6.08 14.32
C TYR A 71 -0.44 6.08 15.21
N TYR A 72 -1.59 5.69 14.65
CA TYR A 72 -2.83 5.57 15.42
C TYR A 72 -2.74 4.52 16.52
N LYS A 73 -2.07 3.39 16.26
CA LYS A 73 -1.84 2.35 17.28
C LYS A 73 -1.05 2.86 18.48
N ASN A 74 -0.06 3.73 18.26
CA ASN A 74 0.76 4.28 19.35
C ASN A 74 0.02 5.33 20.18
N LYS A 75 -0.94 6.06 19.58
CA LYS A 75 -1.79 7.01 20.30
C LYS A 75 -2.79 6.37 21.27
N ASP A 76 -3.17 5.11 21.06
CA ASP A 76 -4.01 4.37 21.99
C ASP A 76 -3.25 3.87 23.25
N ILE A 77 -1.90 3.93 23.24
CA ILE A 77 -1.05 3.38 24.33
C ILE A 77 -0.54 4.49 25.28
N SER A 78 -0.49 5.75 24.85
CA SER A 78 -0.12 6.91 25.70
C SER A 78 -1.34 7.56 26.33
#